data_AF-A0A9E5MUW2-F1
#
_entry.id   AF-A0A9E5MUW2-F1
#
_cell.length_a   1.000
_cell.length_b   1.000
_cell.length_c   1.000
_cell.angle_alpha   90.00
_cell.angle_beta   90.00
_cell.angle_gamma   90.00
#
_symmetry.space_group_name_H-M   'P 1'
#
loop_
_entity.id
_entity.type
_entity.pdbx_description
1 polymer ?
#
loop_
_entity_poly.entity_id
_entity_poly.type
_entity_poly.pdbx_seq_one_letter_code
_entity_poly.pdbx_strand_id
1 'polypeptide(L)'
;MRKSGGLAIPLTLIVFYYTFWITMMWYLLSRYPGLGQYFPIGGIEFLAGIQSDTFEPIYSFTKDTVHSPQSWVQLAIACVGAVILTIPVTWAYFITSRARRIDQSFVQTIMILPVVVTGISMIVLNSLALAFSLAGIVAAVRFRFALSQPSDAMYIFVSIGVGLGSGIGALGVATVISIAFVFSTMVIWRLEYGKTLSGRFLTMLTRRDAGDDEYDD
;
A
#
# COMPACT_ATOMS: atom_id res chain seq x y z
N MET A 1 -20.39 6.57 27.96
CA MET A 1 -19.18 7.31 27.55
C MET A 1 -17.95 6.42 27.69
N ARG A 2 -17.52 5.68 26.64
CA ARG A 2 -16.36 4.75 26.70
C ARG A 2 -15.12 5.40 26.05
N LYS A 3 -14.13 5.69 26.91
CA LYS A 3 -12.72 6.05 26.68
C LYS A 3 -12.26 6.27 25.23
N SER A 4 -12.15 7.55 24.86
CA SER A 4 -11.34 8.06 23.74
C SER A 4 -9.82 7.85 23.91
N GLY A 5 -9.35 7.41 25.09
CA GLY A 5 -7.93 7.17 25.38
C GLY A 5 -7.33 5.90 24.79
N GLY A 6 -8.14 5.00 24.21
CA GLY A 6 -7.63 3.72 23.66
C GLY A 6 -6.97 3.83 22.29
N LEU A 7 -7.22 4.90 21.52
CA LEU A 7 -6.78 5.01 20.12
C LEU A 7 -5.63 5.98 19.86
N ALA A 8 -5.42 6.94 20.76
CA ALA A 8 -4.26 7.83 20.66
C ALA A 8 -2.96 7.01 20.73
N ILE A 9 -2.95 5.92 21.50
CA ILE A 9 -1.78 5.06 21.70
C ILE A 9 -1.32 4.40 20.38
N PRO A 10 -2.17 3.66 19.61
CA PRO A 10 -1.72 3.07 18.35
C PRO A 10 -1.40 4.12 17.27
N LEU A 11 -2.15 5.22 17.20
CA LEU A 11 -1.89 6.27 16.22
C LEU A 11 -0.55 6.98 16.48
N THR A 12 -0.27 7.33 17.74
CA THR A 12 1.01 7.97 18.11
C THR A 12 2.20 7.05 17.84
N LEU A 13 2.05 5.74 18.07
CA LEU A 13 3.08 4.76 17.74
C LEU A 13 3.35 4.69 16.22
N ILE A 14 2.30 4.68 15.39
CA ILE A 14 2.44 4.72 13.93
C ILE A 14 3.14 6.00 13.47
N VAL A 15 2.71 7.15 13.99
CA VAL A 15 3.32 8.44 13.63
C VAL A 15 4.79 8.46 14.03
N PHE A 16 5.11 8.04 15.26
CA PHE A 16 6.48 7.95 15.78
C PHE A 16 7.35 7.02 14.92
N TYR A 17 6.79 5.90 14.46
CA TYR A 17 7.48 4.99 13.55
C TYR A 17 7.89 5.66 12.24
N TYR A 18 6.97 6.38 11.57
CA TYR A 18 7.31 7.12 10.36
C TYR A 18 8.30 8.26 10.63
N THR A 19 8.13 9.00 11.73
CA THR A 19 9.07 10.09 12.08
C THR A 19 10.46 9.54 12.37
N PHE A 20 10.56 8.42 13.08
CA PHE A 20 11.82 7.74 13.35
C PHE A 20 12.53 7.36 12.05
N TRP A 21 11.85 6.68 11.11
CA TRP A 21 12.46 6.25 9.86
C TRP A 21 12.80 7.41 8.93
N ILE A 22 11.96 8.44 8.82
CA ILE A 22 12.24 9.64 8.02
C ILE A 22 13.45 10.38 8.59
N THR A 23 13.50 10.56 9.91
CA THR A 23 14.62 11.23 10.58
C THR A 23 15.91 10.41 10.47
N MET A 24 15.83 9.09 10.65
CA MET A 24 16.95 8.18 10.47
C MET A 24 17.49 8.25 9.04
N MET A 25 16.61 8.21 8.04
CA MET A 25 17.00 8.32 6.63
C MET A 25 17.66 9.67 6.34
N TRP A 26 17.05 10.76 6.82
CA TRP A 26 17.61 12.10 6.66
C TRP A 26 18.98 12.26 7.35
N TYR A 27 19.14 11.69 8.55
CA TYR A 27 20.41 11.68 9.27
C TYR A 27 21.48 10.86 8.53
N LEU A 28 21.13 9.68 8.01
CA LEU A 28 22.05 8.85 7.24
C LEU A 28 22.52 9.55 5.95
N LEU A 29 21.60 10.19 5.22
CA LEU A 29 21.91 10.89 3.98
C LEU A 29 22.72 12.17 4.21
N SER A 30 22.45 12.92 5.29
CA SER A 30 23.23 14.12 5.64
C SER A 30 24.63 13.77 6.17
N ARG A 31 24.78 12.63 6.86
CA ARG A 31 26.08 12.19 7.39
C ARG A 31 26.97 11.53 6.33
N TYR A 32 26.37 10.82 5.38
CA TYR A 32 27.06 10.09 4.32
C TYR A 32 26.45 10.44 2.94
N PRO A 33 26.92 11.52 2.29
CA PRO A 33 26.37 11.94 0.99
C PRO A 33 26.58 10.90 -0.13
N GLY A 34 27.56 9.99 0.02
CA GLY A 34 27.75 8.86 -0.89
C GLY A 34 26.65 7.78 -0.83
N LEU A 35 25.84 7.74 0.25
CA LEU A 35 24.72 6.79 0.35
C LEU A 35 23.55 7.15 -0.57
N GLY A 36 23.43 8.41 -1.00
CA GLY A 36 22.36 8.86 -1.89
C GLY A 36 22.29 8.08 -3.21
N GLN A 37 23.42 7.53 -3.68
CA GLN A 37 23.50 6.72 -4.90
C GLN A 37 22.94 5.30 -4.73
N TYR A 38 22.83 4.80 -3.49
CA TYR A 38 22.31 3.47 -3.18
C TYR A 38 20.83 3.50 -2.80
N PHE A 39 20.34 4.64 -2.30
CA PHE A 39 18.95 4.78 -1.94
C PHE A 39 18.09 5.10 -3.17
N PRO A 40 17.04 4.31 -3.43
CA PRO A 40 16.10 4.56 -4.51
C PRO A 40 15.16 5.72 -4.16
N ILE A 41 15.67 6.94 -4.05
CA ILE A 41 14.89 8.15 -3.70
C ILE A 41 14.68 9.12 -4.88
N GLY A 42 15.30 8.87 -6.03
CA GLY A 42 15.29 9.74 -7.22
C GLY A 42 14.34 9.35 -8.36
N GLY A 43 13.60 8.23 -8.26
CA GLY A 43 12.78 7.70 -9.36
C GLY A 43 11.56 8.54 -9.79
N ILE A 44 11.36 9.75 -9.24
CA ILE A 44 10.27 10.65 -9.67
C ILE A 44 10.64 11.38 -10.96
N GLU A 45 11.92 11.67 -11.18
CA GLU A 45 12.41 12.30 -12.41
C GLU A 45 12.11 11.42 -13.64
N PHE A 46 12.15 10.10 -13.47
CA PHE A 46 11.69 9.11 -14.47
C PHE A 46 10.23 9.31 -14.88
N LEU A 47 9.34 9.67 -13.94
CA LEU A 47 7.92 9.90 -14.22
C LEU A 47 7.66 11.29 -14.83
N ALA A 48 8.44 12.29 -14.42
CA ALA A 48 8.32 13.66 -14.92
C ALA A 48 8.94 13.84 -16.33
N GLY A 49 9.94 13.03 -16.69
CA GLY A 49 10.60 13.04 -18.00
C GLY A 49 9.85 12.29 -19.11
N ILE A 50 8.66 11.73 -18.83
CA ILE A 50 7.80 11.13 -19.86
C ILE A 50 7.27 12.27 -20.73
N GLN A 51 8.00 12.58 -21.80
CA GLN A 51 7.52 13.45 -22.85
C GLN A 51 6.37 12.74 -23.57
N SER A 52 5.14 13.24 -23.39
CA SER A 52 3.89 12.64 -23.91
C SER A 52 3.85 12.47 -25.43
N ASP A 53 4.79 13.11 -26.13
CA ASP A 53 4.72 13.33 -27.57
C ASP A 53 5.60 12.34 -28.35
N THR A 54 6.31 11.43 -27.69
CA THR A 54 7.16 10.45 -28.37
C THR A 54 7.09 9.10 -27.67
N PHE A 55 6.64 8.07 -28.40
CA PHE A 55 6.68 6.67 -27.99
C PHE A 55 8.12 6.10 -28.05
N GLU A 56 9.13 6.87 -27.64
CA GLU A 56 10.47 6.33 -27.47
C GLU A 56 10.53 5.59 -26.13
N PRO A 57 10.94 4.31 -26.11
CA PRO A 57 10.95 3.57 -24.86
C PRO A 57 12.11 4.05 -23.97
N ILE A 58 11.89 3.95 -22.65
CA ILE A 58 12.74 4.53 -21.59
C ILE A 58 14.05 3.74 -21.42
N TYR A 59 14.88 3.71 -22.46
CA TYR A 59 16.08 2.87 -22.53
C TYR A 59 17.35 3.54 -21.98
N SER A 60 17.44 4.88 -21.95
CA SER A 60 18.73 5.57 -21.72
C SER A 60 19.08 5.74 -20.24
N PHE A 61 18.15 6.15 -19.38
CA PHE A 61 18.45 6.47 -17.97
C PHE A 61 18.43 5.25 -17.03
N THR A 62 17.57 4.26 -17.29
CA THR A 62 17.52 3.00 -16.52
C THR A 62 18.77 2.15 -16.75
N LYS A 63 19.38 2.25 -17.93
CA LYS A 63 20.59 1.51 -18.31
C LYS A 63 21.76 1.83 -17.37
N ASP A 64 21.92 3.09 -16.95
CA ASP A 64 22.97 3.48 -16.01
C ASP A 64 22.71 2.97 -14.58
N THR A 65 21.43 2.81 -14.19
CA THR A 65 21.05 2.33 -12.85
C THR A 65 21.16 0.80 -12.75
N VAL A 66 20.67 0.06 -13.75
CA VAL A 66 20.64 -1.42 -13.76
C VAL A 66 22.01 -2.04 -14.11
N HIS A 67 22.80 -1.41 -14.98
CA HIS A 67 24.16 -1.87 -15.32
C HIS A 67 25.24 -1.35 -14.36
N SER A 68 24.90 -0.53 -13.37
CA SER A 68 25.83 -0.23 -12.28
C SER A 68 26.18 -1.53 -11.53
N PRO A 69 27.44 -1.76 -11.14
CA PRO A 69 27.85 -2.95 -10.37
C PRO A 69 27.13 -3.14 -9.02
N GLN A 70 26.25 -2.21 -8.65
CA GLN A 70 25.60 -2.07 -7.34
C GLN A 70 24.07 -2.28 -7.42
N SER A 71 23.52 -2.65 -8.57
CA SER A 71 22.06 -2.80 -8.78
C SER A 71 21.40 -3.81 -7.84
N TRP A 72 22.10 -4.89 -7.49
CA TRP A 72 21.63 -5.88 -6.49
C TRP A 72 21.56 -5.30 -5.07
N VAL A 73 22.46 -4.37 -4.70
CA VAL A 73 22.42 -3.66 -3.42
C VAL A 73 21.22 -2.72 -3.37
N GLN A 74 20.97 -1.99 -4.45
CA GLN A 74 19.81 -1.11 -4.57
C GLN A 74 18.50 -1.91 -4.46
N LEU A 75 18.42 -3.08 -5.11
CA LEU A 75 17.26 -3.98 -4.97
C LEU A 75 17.09 -4.44 -3.52
N ALA A 76 18.16 -4.86 -2.86
CA ALA A 76 18.09 -5.29 -1.46
C ALA A 76 17.58 -4.16 -0.54
N ILE A 77 18.10 -2.94 -0.72
CA ILE A 77 17.66 -1.74 0.01
C ILE A 77 16.19 -1.42 -0.31
N ALA A 78 15.77 -1.51 -1.57
CA ALA A 78 14.39 -1.29 -2.00
C ALA A 78 13.43 -2.31 -1.35
N CYS A 79 13.81 -3.59 -1.31
CA CYS A 79 13.02 -4.64 -0.67
C CYS A 79 12.89 -4.40 0.84
N VAL A 80 13.99 -4.06 1.51
CA VAL A 80 13.97 -3.72 2.94
C VAL A 80 13.11 -2.49 3.20
N GLY A 81 13.24 -1.45 2.38
CA GLY A 81 12.41 -0.24 2.46
C GLY A 81 10.93 -0.54 2.25
N ALA A 82 10.59 -1.37 1.27
CA ALA A 82 9.21 -1.79 1.02
C ALA A 82 8.61 -2.54 2.23
N VAL A 83 9.37 -3.45 2.85
CA VAL A 83 8.95 -4.14 4.09
C VAL A 83 8.73 -3.14 5.22
N ILE A 84 9.68 -2.24 5.45
CA ILE A 84 9.59 -1.19 6.48
C ILE A 84 8.32 -0.35 6.31
N LEU A 85 7.98 0.02 5.07
CA LEU A 85 6.80 0.82 4.74
C LEU A 85 5.49 0.04 4.86
N THR A 86 5.52 -1.29 4.79
CA THR A 86 4.31 -2.12 4.86
C THR A 86 3.98 -2.54 6.30
N ILE A 87 4.92 -2.46 7.24
CA ILE A 87 4.67 -2.75 8.67
C ILE A 87 3.51 -1.91 9.25
N PRO A 88 3.47 -0.58 9.08
CA PRO A 88 2.34 0.24 9.57
C PRO A 88 1.01 -0.10 8.90
N VAL A 89 1.04 -0.56 7.65
CA VAL A 89 -0.15 -1.03 6.91
C VAL A 89 -0.72 -2.27 7.60
N THR A 90 0.14 -3.21 8.01
CA THR A 90 -0.27 -4.38 8.79
C THR A 90 -0.84 -4.00 10.16
N TRP A 91 -0.26 -3.01 10.85
CA TRP A 91 -0.84 -2.50 12.09
C TRP A 91 -2.21 -1.87 11.88
N ALA A 92 -2.40 -1.11 10.81
CA ALA A 92 -3.70 -0.55 10.45
C ALA A 92 -4.75 -1.65 10.20
N TYR A 93 -4.34 -2.74 9.55
CA TYR A 93 -5.19 -3.92 9.40
C TYR A 93 -5.61 -4.54 10.74
N PHE A 94 -4.67 -4.75 11.68
CA PHE A 94 -5.01 -5.31 13.00
C PHE A 94 -5.94 -4.40 13.82
N ILE A 95 -5.77 -3.09 13.74
CA ILE A 95 -6.60 -2.12 14.45
C ILE A 95 -8.03 -2.13 13.90
N THR A 96 -8.17 -2.12 12.56
CA THR A 96 -9.48 -2.10 11.91
C THR A 96 -10.20 -3.44 11.96
N SER A 97 -9.47 -4.55 11.99
CA SER A 97 -10.00 -5.91 12.04
C SER A 97 -10.11 -6.48 13.46
N ARG A 98 -9.94 -5.67 14.52
CA ARG A 98 -9.92 -6.14 15.92
C ARG A 98 -11.20 -6.88 16.37
N ALA A 99 -12.32 -6.67 15.68
CA ALA A 99 -13.59 -7.38 15.93
C ALA A 99 -13.76 -8.67 15.11
N ARG A 100 -12.81 -9.00 14.21
CA ARG A 100 -12.88 -10.13 13.28
C ARG A 100 -11.75 -11.12 13.56
N ARG A 101 -11.94 -12.37 13.12
CA ARG A 101 -10.84 -13.36 13.08
C ARG A 101 -9.84 -12.91 12.02
N ILE A 102 -8.59 -12.75 12.42
CA ILE A 102 -7.50 -12.38 11.51
C ILE A 102 -6.96 -13.65 10.87
N ASP A 103 -6.90 -13.68 9.54
CA ASP A 103 -6.25 -14.76 8.80
C ASP A 103 -4.73 -14.50 8.73
N GLN A 104 -3.96 -15.43 9.28
CA GLN A 104 -2.50 -15.38 9.27
C GLN A 104 -1.93 -15.38 7.85
N SER A 105 -2.54 -16.15 6.94
CA SER A 105 -2.10 -16.28 5.55
C SER A 105 -2.22 -14.96 4.81
N PHE A 106 -3.27 -14.19 5.13
CA PHE A 106 -3.52 -12.88 4.54
C PHE A 106 -2.50 -11.84 5.02
N VAL A 107 -2.19 -11.80 6.32
CA VAL A 107 -1.17 -10.90 6.87
C VAL A 107 0.21 -11.20 6.29
N GLN A 108 0.57 -12.48 6.19
CA GLN A 108 1.81 -12.91 5.53
C GLN A 108 1.85 -12.48 4.07
N THR A 109 0.72 -12.61 3.36
CA THR A 109 0.60 -12.17 1.97
C THR A 109 0.89 -10.67 1.83
N ILE A 110 0.24 -9.82 2.62
CA ILE A 110 0.45 -8.36 2.57
C ILE A 110 1.92 -7.99 2.85
N MET A 111 2.62 -8.75 3.69
CA MET A 111 4.01 -8.48 4.06
C MET A 111 5.03 -8.96 3.00
N ILE A 112 4.75 -10.07 2.32
CA ILE A 112 5.65 -10.66 1.32
C ILE A 112 5.41 -10.07 -0.07
N LEU A 113 4.17 -9.71 -0.39
CA LEU A 113 3.77 -9.16 -1.69
C LEU A 113 4.57 -7.93 -2.16
N PRO A 114 4.91 -6.92 -1.32
CA PRO A 114 5.61 -5.74 -1.78
C PRO A 114 7.05 -6.08 -2.19
N VAL A 115 7.68 -7.08 -1.57
CA VAL A 115 9.02 -7.58 -1.95
C VAL A 115 8.98 -8.20 -3.34
N VAL A 116 8.00 -9.06 -3.59
CA VAL A 116 7.81 -9.70 -4.90
C VAL A 116 7.57 -8.65 -5.99
N VAL A 117 6.71 -7.67 -5.71
CA VAL A 117 6.38 -6.58 -6.64
C VAL A 117 7.59 -5.65 -6.87
N THR A 118 8.39 -5.38 -5.83
CA THR A 118 9.65 -4.61 -5.96
C THR A 118 10.59 -5.29 -6.94
N GLY A 119 10.84 -6.59 -6.78
CA GLY A 119 11.69 -7.35 -7.70
C GLY A 119 11.14 -7.41 -9.13
N ILE A 120 9.83 -7.68 -9.27
CA ILE A 120 9.15 -7.70 -10.57
C ILE A 120 9.29 -6.36 -11.30
N SER A 121 8.98 -5.26 -10.62
CA SER A 121 9.01 -3.94 -11.26
C SER A 121 10.42 -3.60 -11.74
N MET A 122 11.46 -3.90 -10.95
CA MET A 122 12.85 -3.66 -11.34
C MET A 122 13.28 -4.48 -12.58
N ILE A 123 12.80 -5.71 -12.73
CA ILE A 123 13.05 -6.55 -13.93
C ILE A 123 12.37 -5.95 -15.17
N VAL A 124 11.16 -5.42 -14.97
CA VAL A 124 10.29 -4.95 -16.05
C VAL A 124 10.66 -3.56 -16.57
N LEU A 125 11.37 -2.74 -15.78
CA LEU A 125 11.68 -1.34 -16.06
C LEU A 125 12.18 -1.05 -17.49
N ASN A 126 12.94 -1.96 -18.10
CA ASN A 126 13.58 -1.76 -19.39
C ASN A 126 12.82 -2.39 -20.59
N SER A 127 11.66 -3.01 -20.36
CA SER A 127 10.92 -3.68 -21.45
C SER A 127 9.41 -3.61 -21.25
N LEU A 128 8.78 -2.76 -22.04
CA LEU A 128 7.33 -2.65 -22.14
C LEU A 128 6.70 -3.99 -22.55
N ALA A 129 7.33 -4.72 -23.50
CA ALA A 129 6.87 -6.05 -23.89
C ALA A 129 6.89 -7.06 -22.71
N LEU A 130 7.93 -7.01 -21.87
CA LEU A 130 8.04 -7.84 -20.66
C LEU A 130 6.96 -7.44 -19.65
N ALA A 131 6.71 -6.14 -19.47
CA ALA A 131 5.64 -5.63 -18.60
C ALA A 131 4.28 -6.22 -18.96
N PHE A 132 3.91 -6.11 -20.25
CA PHE A 132 2.64 -6.61 -20.76
C PHE A 132 2.56 -8.15 -20.70
N SER A 133 3.64 -8.85 -21.01
CA SER A 133 3.70 -10.31 -20.91
C SER A 133 3.47 -10.78 -19.46
N LEU A 134 4.16 -10.16 -18.50
CA LEU A 134 4.02 -10.50 -17.09
C LEU A 134 2.62 -10.16 -16.54
N ALA A 135 2.07 -9.01 -16.93
CA ALA A 135 0.69 -8.65 -16.58
C ALA A 135 -0.31 -9.69 -17.10
N GLY A 136 -0.12 -10.19 -18.33
CA GLY A 136 -0.92 -11.27 -18.89
C GLY A 136 -0.80 -12.58 -18.10
N ILE A 137 0.42 -12.97 -17.70
CA ILE A 137 0.64 -14.16 -16.86
C ILE A 137 -0.05 -14.01 -15.50
N VAL A 138 0.11 -12.87 -14.83
CA VAL A 138 -0.51 -12.61 -13.53
C VAL A 138 -2.04 -12.62 -13.63
N ALA A 139 -2.60 -12.02 -14.68
CA ALA A 139 -4.04 -12.04 -14.93
C ALA A 139 -4.57 -13.46 -15.14
N ALA A 140 -3.84 -14.30 -15.89
CA ALA A 140 -4.19 -15.71 -16.08
C ALA A 140 -4.14 -16.52 -14.77
N VAL A 141 -3.17 -16.25 -13.90
CA VAL A 141 -3.04 -16.93 -12.59
C VAL A 141 -4.13 -16.50 -11.60
N ARG A 142 -4.68 -15.28 -11.72
CA ARG A 142 -5.68 -14.72 -10.80
C ARG A 142 -7.08 -15.36 -10.90
N PHE A 143 -7.33 -16.29 -11.82
CA PHE A 143 -8.63 -16.93 -12.00
C PHE A 143 -9.18 -17.78 -10.82
N ARG A 144 -8.56 -17.77 -9.64
CA ARG A 144 -8.98 -18.64 -8.51
C ARG A 144 -8.86 -18.05 -7.10
N PHE A 145 -8.70 -16.73 -6.94
CA PHE A 145 -8.60 -16.12 -5.61
C PHE A 145 -9.88 -15.37 -5.23
N ALA A 146 -10.71 -15.99 -4.38
CA ALA A 146 -11.82 -15.31 -3.74
C ALA A 146 -11.30 -14.55 -2.51
N LEU A 147 -11.40 -13.22 -2.55
CA LEU A 147 -11.16 -12.40 -1.36
C LEU A 147 -12.40 -12.45 -0.46
N SER A 148 -12.20 -12.70 0.83
CA SER A 148 -13.26 -12.76 1.84
C SER A 148 -14.05 -11.46 1.93
N GLN A 149 -13.38 -10.31 1.79
CA GLN A 149 -13.98 -9.00 1.95
C GLN A 149 -13.38 -7.98 0.97
N PRO A 150 -14.17 -6.99 0.50
CA PRO A 150 -13.67 -5.90 -0.32
C PRO A 150 -12.57 -5.06 0.36
N SER A 151 -12.59 -4.95 1.69
CA SER A 151 -11.56 -4.22 2.45
C SER A 151 -10.19 -4.90 2.38
N ASP A 152 -10.15 -6.22 2.31
CA ASP A 152 -8.90 -7.00 2.26
C ASP A 152 -8.18 -6.74 0.92
N ALA A 153 -8.94 -6.49 -0.16
CA ALA A 153 -8.38 -6.09 -1.45
C ALA A 153 -7.58 -4.79 -1.35
N MET A 154 -8.04 -3.82 -0.56
CA MET A 154 -7.38 -2.50 -0.45
C MET A 154 -5.98 -2.61 0.16
N TYR A 155 -5.79 -3.50 1.15
CA TYR A 155 -4.49 -3.77 1.75
C TYR A 155 -3.51 -4.46 0.78
N ILE A 156 -4.03 -5.31 -0.11
CA ILE A 156 -3.25 -5.91 -1.20
C ILE A 156 -2.83 -4.81 -2.19
N PHE A 157 -3.75 -3.94 -2.61
CA PHE A 157 -3.45 -2.88 -3.57
C PHE A 157 -2.43 -1.88 -3.06
N VAL A 158 -2.52 -1.44 -1.79
CA VAL A 158 -1.49 -0.55 -1.21
C VAL A 158 -0.13 -1.25 -1.13
N SER A 159 -0.09 -2.55 -0.78
CA SER A 159 1.16 -3.33 -0.75
C SER A 159 1.80 -3.42 -2.14
N ILE A 160 0.99 -3.64 -3.18
CA ILE A 160 1.45 -3.57 -4.57
C ILE A 160 1.97 -2.17 -4.89
N GLY A 161 1.25 -1.10 -4.53
CA GLY A 161 1.67 0.28 -4.78
C GLY A 161 2.99 0.64 -4.11
N VAL A 162 3.19 0.22 -2.86
CA VAL A 162 4.46 0.39 -2.12
C VAL A 162 5.59 -0.37 -2.80
N GLY A 163 5.35 -1.63 -3.20
CA GLY A 163 6.33 -2.44 -3.91
C GLY A 163 6.71 -1.86 -5.28
N LEU A 164 5.74 -1.39 -6.05
CA LEU A 164 5.97 -0.74 -7.34
C LEU A 164 6.81 0.52 -7.16
N GLY A 165 6.41 1.42 -6.24
CA GLY A 165 7.16 2.64 -5.96
C GLY A 165 8.59 2.37 -5.52
N SER A 166 8.80 1.36 -4.68
CA SER A 166 10.14 0.98 -4.23
C SER A 166 10.99 0.41 -5.37
N GLY A 167 10.42 -0.46 -6.22
CA GLY A 167 11.19 -1.14 -7.26
C GLY A 167 11.48 -0.31 -8.51
N ILE A 168 10.73 0.76 -8.77
CA ILE A 168 11.10 1.76 -9.80
C ILE A 168 12.15 2.78 -9.34
N GLY A 169 12.63 2.67 -8.11
CA GLY A 169 13.59 3.65 -7.60
C GLY A 169 12.96 4.86 -6.90
N ALA A 170 11.65 4.84 -6.59
CA ALA A 170 10.87 5.96 -6.07
C ALA A 170 10.31 5.69 -4.66
N LEU A 171 11.19 5.33 -3.72
CA LEU A 171 10.87 4.97 -2.34
C LEU A 171 10.18 6.13 -1.57
N GLY A 172 10.47 7.38 -1.95
CA GLY A 172 9.75 8.56 -1.45
C GLY A 172 8.25 8.52 -1.78
N VAL A 173 7.90 8.15 -3.01
CA VAL A 173 6.50 7.99 -3.44
C VAL A 173 5.83 6.84 -2.70
N ALA A 174 6.53 5.70 -2.57
CA ALA A 174 6.05 4.56 -1.79
C ALA A 174 5.75 4.94 -0.32
N THR A 175 6.59 5.81 0.26
CA THR A 175 6.40 6.33 1.62
C THR A 175 5.12 7.15 1.73
N VAL A 176 4.88 8.07 0.77
CA VAL A 176 3.67 8.89 0.74
C VAL A 176 2.42 8.03 0.56
N ILE A 177 2.45 7.04 -0.32
CA ILE A 177 1.35 6.09 -0.53
C ILE A 177 1.00 5.35 0.77
N SER A 178 2.02 4.82 1.46
CA SER A 178 1.85 4.10 2.73
C SER A 178 1.23 5.02 3.81
N ILE A 179 1.77 6.22 3.99
CA ILE A 179 1.27 7.20 4.98
C ILE A 179 -0.17 7.60 4.66
N ALA A 180 -0.46 7.95 3.40
CA ALA A 180 -1.79 8.38 2.98
C ALA A 180 -2.83 7.27 3.20
N PHE A 181 -2.49 6.03 2.87
CA PHE A 181 -3.38 4.89 3.07
C PHE A 181 -3.65 4.61 4.56
N VAL A 182 -2.60 4.56 5.39
CA VAL A 182 -2.73 4.31 6.83
C VAL A 182 -3.54 5.42 7.51
N PHE A 183 -3.24 6.68 7.18
CA PHE A 183 -3.97 7.82 7.73
C PHE A 183 -5.45 7.81 7.31
N SER A 184 -5.74 7.59 6.02
CA SER A 184 -7.12 7.51 5.52
C SER A 184 -7.90 6.38 6.18
N THR A 185 -7.30 5.21 6.31
CA THR A 185 -7.90 4.04 6.96
C THR A 185 -8.22 4.33 8.44
N MET A 186 -7.30 4.98 9.16
CA MET A 186 -7.52 5.39 10.54
C MET A 186 -8.64 6.42 10.68
N VAL A 187 -8.71 7.40 9.78
CA VAL A 187 -9.76 8.43 9.78
C VAL A 187 -11.12 7.79 9.53
N ILE A 188 -11.25 6.96 8.49
CA ILE A 188 -12.51 6.26 8.16
C ILE A 188 -12.98 5.39 9.34
N TRP A 189 -12.05 4.65 9.94
CA TRP A 189 -12.36 3.80 11.10
C TRP A 189 -12.80 4.64 12.30
N ARG A 190 -12.17 5.80 12.55
CA ARG A 190 -12.54 6.72 13.64
C ARG A 190 -13.92 7.35 13.45
N LEU A 191 -14.29 7.64 12.21
CA LEU A 191 -15.58 8.23 11.86
C LEU A 191 -16.73 7.20 11.92
N GLU A 192 -16.44 5.92 12.20
CA GLU A 192 -17.38 4.79 12.09
C GLU A 192 -18.19 4.83 10.78
N TYR A 193 -17.52 5.27 9.71
CA TYR A 193 -18.16 5.55 8.44
C TYR A 193 -18.83 4.27 7.90
N GLY A 194 -20.14 4.33 7.65
CA GLY A 194 -20.95 3.20 7.21
C GLY A 194 -21.78 2.49 8.30
N LYS A 195 -21.46 2.62 9.60
CA LYS A 195 -22.29 2.06 10.68
C LYS A 195 -23.55 2.88 10.97
N THR A 196 -23.46 4.20 10.88
CA THR A 196 -24.51 5.14 11.31
C THR A 196 -25.67 5.28 10.31
N LEU A 197 -25.45 4.99 9.03
CA LEU A 197 -26.49 5.12 8.00
C LEU A 197 -27.37 3.87 7.84
N SER A 198 -26.86 2.68 8.15
CA SER A 198 -27.62 1.43 7.95
C SER A 198 -28.65 1.19 9.07
N GLY A 199 -28.36 1.59 10.31
CA GLY A 199 -29.19 1.19 11.45
C GLY A 199 -30.54 1.92 11.61
N ARG A 200 -30.58 3.24 11.42
CA ARG A 200 -31.78 4.07 11.71
C ARG A 200 -32.54 4.50 10.46
N PHE A 201 -31.84 4.69 9.34
CA PHE A 201 -32.47 5.10 8.08
C PHE A 201 -33.12 3.90 7.37
N LEU A 202 -32.45 2.75 7.29
CA LEU A 202 -33.04 1.55 6.67
C LEU A 202 -34.19 0.97 7.51
N THR A 203 -34.08 0.96 8.84
CA THR A 203 -35.20 0.51 9.69
C THR A 203 -36.40 1.45 9.64
N MET A 204 -36.19 2.74 9.36
CA MET A 204 -37.28 3.69 9.10
C MET A 204 -37.94 3.46 7.73
N LEU A 205 -37.18 2.97 6.74
CA LEU A 205 -37.70 2.66 5.39
C LEU A 205 -38.34 1.27 5.29
N THR A 206 -37.90 0.29 6.09
CA THR A 206 -38.48 -1.07 6.11
C THR A 206 -39.57 -1.24 7.15
N ARG A 207 -39.79 -0.25 8.04
CA ARG A 207 -40.94 -0.20 8.94
C ARG A 207 -42.12 0.47 8.24
N ARG A 208 -42.54 -0.12 7.13
CA ARG A 208 -43.80 0.20 6.46
C ARG A 208 -44.66 -1.05 6.51
N ASP A 209 -45.59 -1.02 7.46
CA ASP A 209 -46.89 -1.70 7.46
C ASP A 209 -46.87 -3.24 7.40
N ALA A 210 -46.56 -3.86 8.54
CA ALA A 210 -47.01 -5.21 8.86
C ALA A 210 -48.06 -5.13 9.99
N GLY A 211 -49.10 -4.31 9.77
CA GLY A 211 -50.08 -3.94 10.79
C GLY A 211 -51.54 -3.89 10.34
N ASP A 212 -51.87 -4.37 9.13
CA ASP A 212 -53.24 -4.26 8.58
C ASP A 212 -53.84 -5.61 8.12
N ASP A 213 -53.41 -6.74 8.72
CA ASP A 213 -54.05 -8.05 8.48
C ASP A 213 -54.87 -8.52 9.71
N GLU A 214 -55.29 -7.59 10.58
CA GLU A 214 -56.39 -7.82 11.52
C GLU A 214 -57.69 -7.51 10.78
N TYR A 215 -58.03 -8.37 9.81
CA TYR A 215 -59.37 -8.40 9.23
C TYR A 215 -60.29 -9.16 10.18
N ASP A 216 -61.13 -8.36 10.85
CA ASP A 216 -62.51 -8.60 11.28
C ASP A 216 -63.08 -10.04 11.24
N ASP A 217 -63.61 -10.43 12.41
CA ASP A 217 -64.75 -11.33 12.71
C ASP A 217 -64.80 -12.79 12.21
#